data_AF-A0A699LBI2-F1
#
_entry.id   AF-A0A699LBI2-F1
#
_cell.length_a   1.000
_cell.length_b   1.000
_cell.length_c   1.000
_cell.angle_alpha   90.00
_cell.angle_beta   90.00
_cell.angle_gamma   90.00
#
_symmetry.space_group_name_H-M   'P 1'
#
loop_
_entity.id
_entity.type
_entity.pdbx_description
1 polymer ?
#
loop_
_entity_poly.entity_id
_entity_poly.type
_entity_poly.pdbx_seq_one_letter_code
_entity_poly.pdbx_strand_id
1 'polypeptide(L)'
;SLCSCLTWPEEHLFIDSIAYVYFSSSVPKKLVNCIKNEQSLRSRIRAMKEMNLEYFALDSQCFITDNALALEEFYGNEVMTQKGYECLNLMANRIATVFASLLEFPFVRYRAAKSLDLNTMTTISDMIPTKLAAAVWDCLMKYKSIKNFNFP
;
A
#
# COMPACT_ATOMS: atom_id res chain seq x y z
N SER A 1 -2.25 10.12 -1.47
CA SER A 1 -1.38 10.00 -2.64
C SER A 1 -0.42 11.18 -2.62
N LEU A 2 0.78 11.00 -2.10
CA LEU A 2 1.85 11.99 -2.17
C LEU A 2 2.46 11.88 -3.58
N CYS A 3 2.18 12.87 -4.42
CA CYS A 3 2.88 13.06 -5.68
C CYS A 3 4.10 13.93 -5.37
N SER A 4 5.24 13.32 -5.08
CA SER A 4 6.48 14.07 -4.87
C SER A 4 7.02 14.52 -6.23
N CYS A 5 6.60 15.70 -6.67
CA CYS A 5 7.26 16.43 -7.75
C CYS A 5 8.59 16.96 -7.19
N LEU A 6 9.71 16.40 -7.61
CA LEU A 6 11.03 17.00 -7.39
C LEU A 6 11.06 18.32 -8.18
N THR A 7 10.84 19.45 -7.51
CA THR A 7 10.96 20.78 -8.12
C THR A 7 12.40 21.26 -8.01
N TRP A 8 13.03 21.47 -9.15
CA TRP A 8 14.34 22.12 -9.28
C TRP A 8 14.18 23.64 -9.13
N PRO A 9 15.15 24.33 -8.50
CA PRO A 9 15.08 25.78 -8.35
C PRO A 9 15.51 26.44 -9.66
N GLU A 10 14.68 27.35 -10.16
CA GLU A 10 15.01 28.69 -10.67
C GLU A 10 13.91 29.15 -11.64
N GLU A 11 13.48 30.38 -11.40
CA GLU A 11 12.36 31.07 -12.04
C GLU A 11 12.74 31.46 -13.49
N HIS A 12 11.73 31.51 -14.37
CA HIS A 12 11.81 31.89 -15.80
C HIS A 12 12.22 30.81 -16.83
N LEU A 13 11.43 29.73 -16.99
CA LEU A 13 11.10 29.14 -18.32
C LEU A 13 10.00 28.05 -18.19
N PHE A 14 8.73 28.42 -18.07
CA PHE A 14 7.66 27.45 -17.72
C PHE A 14 6.75 26.99 -18.88
N ILE A 15 7.27 26.90 -20.12
CA ILE A 15 6.50 26.35 -21.24
C ILE A 15 6.95 24.94 -21.67
N ASP A 16 8.19 24.52 -21.38
CA ASP A 16 8.74 23.22 -21.85
C ASP A 16 9.25 22.29 -20.73
N SER A 17 8.66 22.33 -19.54
CA SER A 17 9.11 21.42 -18.47
C SER A 17 8.66 19.98 -18.76
N ILE A 18 9.64 19.09 -18.89
CA ILE A 18 9.46 17.64 -18.99
C ILE A 18 9.09 17.08 -17.62
N ALA A 19 8.16 16.13 -17.57
CA ALA A 19 7.72 15.46 -16.36
C ALA A 19 7.90 13.94 -16.43
N TYR A 20 8.31 13.36 -15.31
CA TYR A 20 8.32 11.92 -15.06
C TYR A 20 7.45 11.67 -13.82
N VAL A 21 6.40 10.88 -13.97
CA VAL A 21 5.41 10.66 -12.92
C VAL A 21 5.58 9.26 -12.35
N TYR A 22 5.84 9.19 -11.05
CA TYR A 22 5.95 7.93 -10.32
C TYR A 22 4.85 7.87 -9.27
N PHE A 23 3.94 6.92 -9.43
CA PHE A 23 2.87 6.70 -8.48
C PHE A 23 3.35 5.79 -7.36
N SER A 24 3.09 6.18 -6.13
CA SER A 24 3.39 5.37 -4.94
C SER A 24 2.54 4.10 -4.89
N SER A 25 1.30 4.16 -5.39
CA SER A 25 0.32 3.08 -5.40
C SER A 25 -0.16 2.77 -6.81
N SER A 26 -0.89 1.67 -6.96
CA SER A 26 -1.62 1.41 -8.20
C SER A 26 -2.69 2.48 -8.46
N VAL A 27 -2.84 2.90 -9.71
CA VAL A 27 -3.75 3.98 -10.12
C VAL A 27 -4.89 3.43 -10.96
N PRO A 28 -6.15 3.80 -10.68
CA PRO A 28 -7.27 3.44 -11.53
C PRO A 28 -7.03 3.80 -12.99
N LYS A 29 -7.24 2.83 -13.90
CA LYS A 29 -7.06 2.99 -15.35
C LYS A 29 -7.79 4.21 -15.92
N LYS A 30 -8.96 4.55 -15.35
CA LYS A 30 -9.73 5.74 -15.73
C LYS A 30 -8.91 7.03 -15.54
N LEU A 31 -8.23 7.19 -14.40
CA LEU A 31 -7.40 8.36 -14.11
C LEU A 31 -6.16 8.41 -15.00
N VAL A 32 -5.51 7.25 -15.22
CA VAL A 32 -4.39 7.14 -16.16
C VAL A 32 -4.81 7.59 -17.56
N ASN A 33 -5.99 7.16 -18.01
CA ASN A 33 -6.53 7.56 -19.32
C ASN A 33 -6.87 9.06 -19.36
N CYS A 34 -7.42 9.64 -18.30
CA CYS A 34 -7.64 11.08 -18.21
C CYS A 34 -6.32 11.86 -18.40
N ILE A 35 -5.25 11.46 -17.69
CA ILE A 35 -3.92 12.10 -17.80
C ILE A 35 -3.37 11.97 -19.23
N LYS A 36 -3.49 10.79 -19.84
CA LYS A 36 -2.99 10.54 -21.21
C LYS A 36 -3.75 11.32 -22.29
N ASN A 37 -5.02 11.59 -22.06
CA ASN A 37 -5.88 12.30 -23.00
C ASN A 37 -5.77 13.82 -22.86
N GLU A 38 -5.19 14.32 -21.77
CA GLU A 38 -5.02 15.75 -21.54
C GLU A 38 -3.90 16.32 -22.41
N GLN A 39 -4.29 17.14 -23.39
CA GLN A 39 -3.39 17.61 -24.46
C GLN A 39 -2.17 18.37 -23.93
N SER A 40 -2.35 19.15 -22.86
CA SER A 40 -1.29 19.94 -22.22
C SER A 40 -0.24 19.08 -21.50
N LEU A 41 -0.61 17.88 -21.04
CA LEU A 41 0.27 16.96 -20.32
C LEU A 41 0.95 15.98 -21.26
N ARG A 42 0.29 15.61 -22.35
CA ARG A 42 0.75 14.59 -23.30
C ARG A 42 2.11 14.92 -23.94
N SER A 43 2.41 16.20 -24.20
CA SER A 43 3.71 16.63 -24.75
C SER A 43 4.82 16.67 -23.70
N ARG A 44 4.47 16.71 -22.41
CA ARG A 44 5.38 16.98 -21.30
C ARG A 44 5.73 15.72 -20.49
N ILE A 45 4.78 14.80 -20.33
CA ILE A 45 4.99 13.57 -19.57
C ILE A 45 5.74 12.54 -20.42
N ARG A 46 6.97 12.22 -20.01
CA ARG A 46 7.82 11.24 -20.71
C ARG A 46 7.66 9.82 -20.18
N ALA A 47 7.35 9.68 -18.89
CA ALA A 47 7.09 8.39 -18.28
C ALA A 47 6.04 8.49 -17.18
N MET A 48 5.26 7.42 -17.05
CA MET A 48 4.36 7.16 -15.93
C MET A 48 4.62 5.74 -15.45
N LYS A 49 4.98 5.57 -14.18
CA LYS A 49 5.24 4.25 -13.60
C LYS A 49 4.62 4.14 -12.22
N GLU A 50 4.06 2.97 -11.92
CA GLU A 50 3.64 2.61 -10.56
C GLU A 50 4.83 1.95 -9.86
N MET A 51 5.22 2.50 -8.70
CA MET A 51 6.37 2.03 -7.93
C MET A 51 5.96 1.03 -6.86
N ASN A 52 4.70 1.08 -6.39
CA ASN A 52 4.22 0.25 -5.29
C ASN A 52 5.15 0.37 -4.07
N LEU A 53 5.37 1.59 -3.61
CA LEU A 53 6.17 1.93 -2.44
C LEU A 53 5.30 2.74 -1.49
N GLU A 54 4.44 2.04 -0.74
CA GLU A 54 3.47 2.65 0.17
C GLU A 54 3.88 2.45 1.63
N TYR A 55 5.15 2.68 1.93
CA TYR A 55 5.70 2.62 3.28
C TYR A 55 6.80 3.68 3.44
N PHE A 56 7.08 4.06 4.69
CA PHE A 56 8.23 4.89 5.02
C PHE A 56 9.29 4.01 5.66
N ALA A 57 10.48 3.95 5.06
CA ALA A 57 11.66 3.39 5.71
C ALA A 57 12.14 4.40 6.76
N LEU A 58 12.22 3.96 8.02
CA LEU A 58 12.76 4.77 9.11
C LEU A 58 14.28 4.58 9.22
N ASP A 59 14.73 3.33 9.09
CA ASP A 59 16.13 2.95 9.08
C ASP A 59 16.34 1.68 8.23
N SER A 60 17.54 1.09 8.25
CA SER A 60 17.88 -0.10 7.46
C SER A 60 17.09 -1.38 7.80
N GLN A 61 16.37 -1.40 8.93
CA GLN A 61 15.65 -2.56 9.46
C GLN A 61 14.21 -2.24 9.87
N CYS A 62 13.78 -0.98 9.79
CA CYS A 62 12.49 -0.52 10.25
C CYS A 62 11.71 0.21 9.15
N PHE A 63 10.42 -0.11 9.05
CA PHE A 63 9.47 0.61 8.21
C PHE A 63 8.16 0.86 8.97
N ILE A 64 7.42 1.87 8.53
CA ILE A 64 6.05 2.14 8.98
C ILE A 64 5.11 2.23 7.80
N THR A 65 3.88 1.77 8.02
CA THR A 65 2.80 1.86 7.03
C THR A 65 1.91 3.07 7.23
N ASP A 66 2.24 3.99 8.16
CA ASP A 66 1.55 5.27 8.43
C ASP A 66 0.01 5.22 8.32
N ASN A 67 -0.62 4.53 9.27
CA ASN A 67 -2.07 4.40 9.33
C ASN A 67 -2.60 4.85 10.70
N ALA A 68 -2.73 6.17 10.88
CA ALA A 68 -3.01 6.81 12.16
C ALA A 68 -4.30 6.32 12.85
N LEU A 69 -5.33 5.96 12.08
CA LEU A 69 -6.62 5.51 12.62
C LEU A 69 -6.69 4.01 12.88
N ALA A 70 -5.63 3.24 12.60
CA ALA A 70 -5.67 1.78 12.69
C ALA A 70 -6.07 1.28 14.08
N LEU A 71 -5.58 1.93 15.14
CA LEU A 71 -5.92 1.54 16.51
C LEU A 71 -7.42 1.72 16.80
N GLU A 72 -7.98 2.88 16.43
CA GLU A 72 -9.40 3.18 16.63
C GLU A 72 -10.29 2.26 15.77
N GLU A 73 -9.95 2.07 14.49
CA GLU A 73 -10.75 1.26 13.57
C GLU A 73 -10.77 -0.23 13.94
N PHE A 74 -9.75 -0.70 14.65
CA PHE A 74 -9.59 -2.10 15.05
C PHE A 74 -10.07 -2.41 16.47
N TYR A 75 -9.88 -1.47 17.39
CA TYR A 75 -10.12 -1.69 18.83
C TYR A 75 -11.16 -0.73 19.42
N GLY A 76 -11.64 0.25 18.65
CA GLY A 76 -12.63 1.23 19.09
C GLY A 76 -14.08 0.76 18.99
N ASN A 77 -14.35 -0.35 18.28
CA ASN A 77 -15.70 -0.89 18.08
C ASN A 77 -15.75 -2.38 18.47
N GLU A 78 -16.89 -2.83 18.98
CA GLU A 78 -17.14 -4.25 19.26
C GLU A 78 -17.24 -5.08 17.97
N VAL A 79 -17.65 -4.43 16.86
CA VAL A 79 -17.81 -5.03 15.54
C VAL A 79 -16.85 -4.42 14.51
N MET A 80 -16.32 -5.22 13.57
CA MET A 80 -15.53 -4.69 12.45
C MET A 80 -16.43 -3.83 11.57
N THR A 81 -16.10 -2.54 11.47
CA THR A 81 -16.78 -1.61 10.58
C THR A 81 -16.25 -1.76 9.14
N GLN A 82 -16.97 -1.20 8.17
CA GLN A 82 -16.49 -1.09 6.79
C GLN A 82 -15.14 -0.36 6.73
N LYS A 83 -14.98 0.72 7.50
CA LYS A 83 -13.72 1.47 7.61
C LYS A 83 -12.60 0.62 8.20
N GLY A 84 -12.90 -0.23 9.18
CA GLY A 84 -11.97 -1.22 9.71
C GLY A 84 -11.50 -2.22 8.65
N TYR A 85 -12.39 -2.71 7.78
CA TYR A 85 -11.98 -3.56 6.66
C TYR A 85 -11.12 -2.83 5.64
N GLU A 86 -11.45 -1.57 5.30
CA GLU A 86 -10.64 -0.73 4.42
C GLU A 86 -9.25 -0.47 5.00
N CYS A 87 -9.19 -0.15 6.29
CA CYS A 87 -7.97 0.04 7.06
C CYS A 87 -7.08 -1.21 7.05
N LEU A 88 -7.67 -2.39 7.29
CA LEU A 88 -6.98 -3.68 7.26
C LEU A 88 -6.41 -4.00 5.87
N ASN A 89 -7.21 -3.81 4.82
CA ASN A 89 -6.77 -4.04 3.44
C ASN A 89 -5.66 -3.07 3.03
N LEU A 90 -5.75 -1.81 3.45
CA LEU A 90 -4.73 -0.81 3.20
C LEU A 90 -3.41 -1.20 3.89
N MET A 91 -3.44 -1.60 5.17
CA MET A 91 -2.25 -2.10 5.85
C MET A 91 -1.65 -3.32 5.17
N ALA A 92 -2.48 -4.29 4.77
CA ALA A 92 -2.04 -5.49 4.08
C ALA A 92 -1.33 -5.17 2.75
N ASN A 93 -1.91 -4.28 1.94
CA ASN A 93 -1.30 -3.80 0.70
C ASN A 93 0.06 -3.16 0.97
N ARG A 94 0.14 -2.24 1.95
CA ARG A 94 1.39 -1.55 2.30
C ARG A 94 2.47 -2.52 2.76
N ILE A 95 2.13 -3.49 3.62
CA ILE A 95 3.07 -4.54 4.03
C ILE A 95 3.56 -5.35 2.82
N ALA A 96 2.66 -5.75 1.91
CA ALA A 96 3.04 -6.47 0.70
C ALA A 96 3.97 -5.65 -0.21
N THR A 97 3.81 -4.32 -0.27
CA THR A 97 4.72 -3.45 -1.03
C THR A 97 6.15 -3.45 -0.48
N VAL A 98 6.33 -3.63 0.83
CA VAL A 98 7.67 -3.78 1.43
C VAL A 98 8.36 -5.00 0.85
N PHE A 99 7.73 -6.17 0.95
CA PHE A 99 8.30 -7.42 0.44
C PHE A 99 8.48 -7.41 -1.08
N ALA A 100 7.54 -6.81 -1.82
CA ALA A 100 7.70 -6.61 -3.25
C ALA A 100 8.96 -5.78 -3.56
N SER A 101 9.20 -4.69 -2.83
CA SER A 101 10.39 -3.84 -3.01
C SER A 101 11.72 -4.54 -2.65
N LEU A 102 11.66 -5.52 -1.74
CA LEU A 102 12.79 -6.38 -1.36
C LEU A 102 12.96 -7.59 -2.29
N LEU A 103 12.03 -7.82 -3.22
CA LEU A 103 11.95 -9.03 -4.04
C LEU A 103 11.86 -10.31 -3.19
N GLU A 104 11.09 -10.26 -2.10
CA GLU A 104 10.88 -11.38 -1.19
C GLU A 104 9.44 -11.91 -1.18
N PHE A 105 9.28 -13.23 -1.03
CA PHE A 105 7.98 -13.88 -0.86
C PHE A 105 7.95 -14.68 0.45
N PRO A 106 7.67 -14.02 1.59
CA PRO A 106 7.76 -14.66 2.90
C PRO A 106 6.58 -15.59 3.20
N PHE A 107 6.81 -16.54 4.11
CA PHE A 107 5.72 -17.26 4.77
C PHE A 107 5.06 -16.35 5.82
N VAL A 108 3.77 -16.05 5.62
CA VAL A 108 3.02 -15.21 6.55
C VAL A 108 2.66 -16.01 7.80
N ARG A 109 3.09 -15.53 8.96
CA ARG A 109 2.76 -16.09 10.28
C ARG A 109 2.02 -15.05 11.11
N TYR A 110 1.11 -15.51 11.96
CA TYR A 110 0.36 -14.65 12.86
C TYR A 110 0.25 -15.29 14.24
N ARG A 111 0.03 -14.43 15.24
CA ARG A 111 -0.33 -14.89 16.57
C ARG A 111 -1.82 -15.24 16.56
N ALA A 112 -2.13 -16.52 16.57
CA ALA A 112 -3.51 -16.98 16.74
C ALA A 112 -4.05 -16.53 18.10
N ALA A 113 -5.36 -16.29 18.16
CA ALA A 113 -6.07 -16.19 19.43
C ALA A 113 -5.75 -17.45 20.26
N LYS A 114 -5.44 -17.28 21.55
CA LYS A 114 -5.26 -18.44 22.45
C LYS A 114 -6.54 -19.26 22.41
N SER A 115 -6.43 -20.59 22.33
CA SER A 115 -7.59 -21.47 22.35
C SER A 115 -8.47 -21.12 23.54
N LEU A 116 -9.74 -20.83 23.24
CA LEU A 116 -10.78 -20.50 24.21
C LEU A 116 -10.69 -21.43 25.43
N ASP A 117 -10.46 -20.85 26.61
CA ASP A 117 -11.34 -21.23 27.71
C ASP A 117 -12.77 -21.05 27.18
N LEU A 118 -13.59 -22.10 27.28
CA LEU A 118 -14.98 -22.13 26.81
C LEU A 118 -15.83 -20.95 27.31
N ASN A 119 -15.37 -20.26 28.35
CA ASN A 119 -16.00 -19.10 28.98
C ASN A 119 -15.51 -17.74 28.47
N THR A 120 -14.44 -17.68 27.67
CA THR A 120 -13.94 -16.39 27.14
C THR A 120 -14.45 -16.18 25.72
N MET A 121 -15.36 -15.22 25.55
CA MET A 121 -15.84 -14.81 24.23
C MET A 121 -14.66 -14.29 23.38
N THR A 122 -14.45 -14.86 22.20
CA THR A 122 -13.50 -14.31 21.22
C THR A 122 -13.98 -12.96 20.77
N THR A 123 -13.18 -11.93 20.98
CA THR A 123 -13.45 -10.61 20.46
C THR A 123 -12.98 -10.51 19.02
N ILE A 124 -13.51 -9.55 18.29
CA ILE A 124 -12.99 -9.23 16.94
C ILE A 124 -11.52 -8.87 16.98
N SER A 125 -11.09 -8.22 18.06
CA SER A 125 -9.71 -7.80 18.23
C SER A 125 -8.74 -8.99 18.21
N ASP A 126 -9.18 -10.15 18.73
CA ASP A 126 -8.45 -11.41 18.70
C ASP A 126 -8.34 -12.00 17.29
N MET A 127 -9.27 -11.64 16.40
CA MET A 127 -9.29 -12.10 15.01
C MET A 127 -8.50 -11.20 14.06
N ILE A 128 -8.13 -9.98 14.45
CA ILE A 128 -7.38 -9.04 13.57
C ILE A 128 -6.07 -9.64 13.06
N PRO A 129 -5.21 -10.26 13.90
CA PRO A 129 -3.94 -10.82 13.40
C PRO A 129 -4.16 -11.87 12.31
N THR A 130 -5.16 -12.74 12.49
CA THR A 130 -5.53 -13.76 11.51
C THR A 130 -6.04 -13.14 10.21
N LYS A 131 -6.95 -12.15 10.31
CA LYS A 131 -7.52 -11.46 9.13
C LYS A 131 -6.46 -10.67 8.37
N LEU A 132 -5.59 -9.94 9.08
CA LEU A 132 -4.50 -9.18 8.48
C LEU A 132 -3.50 -10.10 7.77
N ALA A 133 -3.14 -11.23 8.39
CA ALA A 133 -2.25 -12.21 7.77
C ALA A 133 -2.83 -12.81 6.48
N ALA A 134 -4.12 -13.15 6.48
CA ALA A 134 -4.80 -13.62 5.27
C ALA A 134 -4.79 -12.54 4.17
N ALA A 135 -5.09 -11.28 4.51
CA ALA A 135 -5.07 -10.18 3.56
C ALA A 135 -3.65 -9.93 3.01
N VAL A 136 -2.61 -9.96 3.85
CA VAL A 136 -1.21 -9.83 3.41
C VAL A 136 -0.85 -10.95 2.45
N TRP A 137 -1.23 -12.20 2.75
CA TRP A 137 -1.01 -13.34 1.87
C TRP A 137 -1.67 -13.15 0.50
N ASP A 138 -2.93 -12.70 0.46
CA ASP A 138 -3.65 -12.43 -0.78
C ASP A 138 -2.95 -11.34 -1.61
N CYS A 139 -2.44 -10.30 -0.96
CA CYS A 139 -1.66 -9.24 -1.62
C CYS A 139 -0.34 -9.78 -2.19
N LEU A 140 0.40 -10.58 -1.41
CA LEU A 140 1.65 -11.21 -1.89
C LEU A 140 1.40 -12.13 -3.08
N MET A 141 0.34 -12.92 -3.05
CA MET A 141 -0.06 -13.79 -4.16
C MET A 141 -0.36 -12.99 -5.44
N LYS A 142 -0.99 -11.82 -5.31
CA LYS A 142 -1.17 -10.90 -6.45
C LYS A 142 0.17 -10.43 -7.00
N TYR A 143 1.10 -9.99 -6.15
CA TYR A 143 2.44 -9.58 -6.60
C TYR A 143 3.20 -10.72 -7.28
N LYS A 144 3.11 -11.94 -6.77
CA LYS A 144 3.72 -13.14 -7.37
C LYS A 144 3.19 -13.44 -8.77
N SER A 145 1.93 -13.10 -9.06
CA SER A 145 1.34 -13.31 -10.39
C SER A 145 1.78 -12.27 -11.43
N ILE A 146 2.36 -11.15 -11.00
CA ILE A 146 2.84 -10.10 -11.89
C ILE A 146 4.21 -10.53 -12.43
N LYS A 147 4.32 -10.65 -13.77
CA LYS A 147 5.54 -11.10 -14.49
C LYS A 147 6.84 -10.36 -14.15
N ASN A 148 6.76 -9.22 -13.47
CA ASN A 148 7.91 -8.41 -13.08
C ASN A 148 8.50 -8.80 -11.71
N PHE A 149 7.80 -9.61 -10.91
CA PHE A 149 8.27 -10.07 -9.61
C PHE A 149 8.60 -11.56 -9.67
N ASN A 150 9.83 -11.87 -10.10
CA ASN A 150 10.40 -13.20 -9.91
C ASN A 150 11.01 -13.26 -8.51
N PHE A 151 10.20 -13.70 -7.56
CA PHE A 151 10.73 -14.07 -6.25
C PHE A 151 11.69 -15.27 -6.41
N PRO A 152 12.84 -15.26 -5.72
CA PRO A 152 13.80 -16.37 -5.75
C PRO A 152 13.23 -17.68 -5.19
#